data_AF-A0A9P0CJK0-F1
#
_entry.id   AF-A0A9P0CJK0-F1
#
_cell.length_a   1.000
_cell.length_b   1.000
_cell.length_c   1.000
_cell.angle_alpha   90.00
_cell.angle_beta   90.00
_cell.angle_gamma   90.00
#
_symmetry.space_group_name_H-M   'P 1'
#
loop_
_entity.id
_entity.type
_entity.pdbx_description
1 polymer ?
#
loop_
_entity_poly.entity_id
_entity_poly.type
_entity_poly.pdbx_seq_one_letter_code
_entity_poly.pdbx_strand_id
1 'polypeptide(L)'
;MACNSETMHRRILQVENMIFQEELLELSTNEKLKVTFKRGYQKFWLQAEIPEKYPGLWGIVQKLLIAFPSTYFVKKSFSAVTNLLTKKRSRLNITERRDVRLFLTKLKPNIDNLLSIHQVHPSH
;
A
#
# COMPACT_ATOMS: atom_id res chain seq x y z
N MET A 1 1.63 41.52 16.88
CA MET A 1 2.62 41.02 15.91
C MET A 1 2.05 39.74 15.30
N ALA A 2 1.30 39.84 14.20
CA ALA A 2 0.65 38.69 13.58
C ALA A 2 1.65 37.97 12.65
N CYS A 3 1.94 36.70 12.92
CA CYS A 3 2.75 35.89 12.02
C CYS A 3 1.94 35.62 10.76
N ASN A 4 2.41 36.13 9.63
CA ASN A 4 1.82 35.96 8.30
C ASN A 4 1.84 34.48 7.87
N SER A 5 0.79 34.01 7.18
CA SER A 5 0.56 32.58 6.93
C SER A 5 1.66 31.93 6.08
N GLU A 6 2.30 32.68 5.17
CA GLU A 6 3.46 32.21 4.41
C GLU A 6 4.67 31.93 5.31
N THR A 7 4.90 32.77 6.33
CA THR A 7 6.00 32.59 7.28
C THR A 7 5.74 31.39 8.19
N MET A 8 4.47 31.16 8.55
CA MET A 8 4.05 29.97 9.28
C MET A 8 4.22 28.70 8.45
N HIS A 9 3.77 28.68 7.19
CA HIS A 9 3.96 27.54 6.30
C HIS A 9 5.44 27.23 6.04
N ARG A 10 6.27 28.24 5.82
CA ARG A 10 7.72 28.04 5.65
C ARG A 10 8.34 27.39 6.88
N ARG A 11 7.97 27.83 8.09
CA ARG A 11 8.45 27.24 9.35
C ARG A 11 7.97 25.80 9.53
N ILE A 12 6.72 25.49 9.19
CA ILE A 12 6.18 24.14 9.25
C ILE A 12 6.98 23.20 8.35
N LEU A 13 7.19 23.57 7.08
CA LEU A 13 7.98 22.76 6.14
C LEU A 13 9.43 22.57 6.62
N GLN A 14 10.00 23.58 7.28
CA GLN A 14 11.35 23.52 7.81
C GLN A 14 11.46 22.55 9.00
N VAL A 15 10.46 22.55 9.90
CA VAL A 15 10.37 21.63 11.03
C VAL A 15 10.11 20.20 10.55
N GLU A 16 9.19 20.00 9.61
CA GLU A 16 8.92 18.67 9.00
C GLU A 16 10.18 18.09 8.34
N ASN A 17 10.94 18.92 7.62
CA ASN A 17 12.19 18.48 7.01
C ASN A 17 13.25 18.12 8.07
N MET A 18 13.32 18.85 9.18
CA MET A 18 14.24 18.54 10.28
C MET A 18 13.91 17.19 10.94
N ILE A 19 12.63 16.94 11.24
CA ILE A 19 12.13 15.67 11.80
C ILE A 19 12.46 14.51 10.85
N PHE A 20 12.25 14.70 9.56
CA PHE A 20 12.57 13.68 8.55
C PHE A 20 14.06 13.32 8.51
N GLN A 21 14.95 14.32 8.58
CA GLN A 21 16.40 14.09 8.58
C GLN A 21 16.85 13.35 9.84
N GLU A 22 16.26 13.67 11.00
CA GLU A 22 16.56 13.01 12.27
C GLU A 22 16.11 11.54 12.26
N GLU A 23 14.87 11.27 11.83
CA GLU A 23 14.36 9.90 11.68
C GLU A 23 15.23 9.07 10.71
N LEU A 24 15.67 9.68 9.60
CA LEU A 24 16.51 9.00 8.62
C LEU A 24 17.89 8.68 9.20
N LEU A 25 18.47 9.60 9.96
CA LEU A 25 19.75 9.40 10.62
C LEU A 25 19.68 8.25 11.63
N GLU A 26 18.65 8.22 12.48
CA GLU A 26 18.44 7.15 13.47
C GLU A 26 18.25 5.79 12.78
N LEU A 27 17.40 5.73 11.75
CA LEU A 27 17.16 4.51 10.98
C LEU A 27 18.44 4.04 10.27
N SER A 28 19.29 4.96 9.79
CA SER A 28 20.55 4.64 9.12
C SER A 28 21.66 4.19 10.08
N THR A 29 21.58 4.51 11.37
CA THR A 29 22.58 4.12 12.37
C THR A 29 22.21 2.81 13.06
N ASN A 30 20.93 2.42 13.02
CA ASN A 30 20.45 1.18 13.63
C ASN A 30 20.82 -0.07 12.82
N GLU A 31 21.83 -0.82 13.28
CA GLU A 31 22.30 -2.04 12.60
C GLU A 31 21.26 -3.16 12.55
N LYS A 32 20.42 -3.31 13.59
CA LYS A 32 19.36 -4.32 13.63
C LYS A 32 18.31 -4.07 12.53
N LEU A 33 17.97 -2.81 12.32
CA LEU A 33 17.07 -2.39 11.25
C LEU A 33 17.72 -2.59 9.87
N LYS A 34 19.03 -2.32 9.70
CA LYS A 34 19.75 -2.62 8.46
C LYS A 34 19.70 -4.10 8.08
N VAL A 35 19.89 -5.00 9.03
CA VAL A 35 19.81 -6.45 8.77
C VAL A 35 18.41 -6.84 8.32
N THR A 36 17.38 -6.26 8.94
CA THR A 36 15.98 -6.53 8.60
C THR A 36 15.62 -5.96 7.22
N PHE A 37 16.10 -4.76 6.90
CA PHE A 37 15.94 -4.14 5.59
C PHE A 37 16.57 -5.00 4.48
N LYS A 38 17.78 -5.54 4.71
CA LYS A 38 18.45 -6.47 3.78
C LYS A 38 17.66 -7.75 3.53
N ARG A 39 16.82 -8.19 4.46
CA ARG A 39 15.92 -9.36 4.28
C ARG A 39 14.69 -9.05 3.42
N GLY A 40 14.41 -7.78 3.14
CA GLY A 40 13.36 -7.35 2.23
C GLY A 40 12.64 -6.09 2.71
N TYR A 41 12.54 -5.09 1.84
CA TYR A 41 11.94 -3.79 2.15
C TYR A 41 10.47 -3.89 2.59
N GLN A 42 9.67 -4.78 1.99
CA GLN A 42 8.26 -4.94 2.34
C GLN A 42 8.10 -5.42 3.78
N LYS A 43 8.85 -6.45 4.17
CA LYS A 43 8.81 -7.00 5.53
C LYS A 43 9.31 -6.01 6.57
N PHE A 44 10.30 -5.21 6.20
CA PHE A 44 10.82 -4.15 7.06
C PHE A 44 9.78 -3.05 7.31
N TRP A 45 9.24 -2.45 6.25
CA TRP A 45 8.34 -1.32 6.37
C TRP A 45 6.96 -1.69 6.94
N LEU A 46 6.51 -2.94 6.78
CA LEU A 46 5.23 -3.42 7.33
C LEU A 46 5.29 -3.87 8.80
N GLN A 47 6.39 -3.62 9.53
CA GLN A 47 6.47 -3.90 10.97
C GLN A 47 5.65 -2.89 11.76
N ALA A 48 4.91 -3.35 12.77
CA ALA A 48 4.06 -2.50 13.61
C ALA A 48 4.84 -1.37 14.31
N GLU A 49 6.12 -1.59 14.60
CA GLU A 49 6.98 -0.64 15.30
C GLU A 49 7.45 0.53 14.42
N ILE A 50 7.44 0.37 13.09
CA ILE A 50 8.02 1.35 12.15
C ILE A 50 7.12 2.59 11.99
N PRO A 51 5.79 2.47 11.82
CA PRO A 51 4.89 3.62 11.80
C PRO A 51 4.90 4.44 13.08
N GLU A 52 5.15 3.82 14.23
CA GLU A 52 5.18 4.50 15.54
C GLU A 52 6.51 5.23 15.76
N LYS A 53 7.64 4.61 15.38
CA LYS A 53 8.99 5.18 15.60
C LYS A 53 9.40 6.18 14.53
N TYR A 54 8.96 5.98 13.29
CA TYR A 54 9.37 6.80 12.14
C TYR A 54 8.14 7.29 11.37
N PRO A 55 7.24 8.06 12.01
CA PRO A 55 5.98 8.48 11.38
C PRO A 55 6.17 9.36 10.14
N GLY A 56 7.21 10.22 10.12
CA GLY A 56 7.51 11.07 8.97
C GLY A 56 7.95 10.27 7.75
N LEU A 57 8.92 9.37 7.93
CA LEU A 57 9.38 8.44 6.90
C LEU A 57 8.28 7.49 6.45
N TRP A 58 7.51 6.95 7.39
CA TRP A 58 6.40 6.05 7.09
C TRP A 58 5.36 6.71 6.19
N GLY A 59 5.01 7.97 6.41
CA GLY A 59 4.07 8.71 5.56
C GLY A 59 4.48 8.78 4.08
N ILE A 60 5.78 8.86 3.80
CA ILE A 60 6.33 8.87 2.43
C ILE A 60 6.36 7.45 1.87
N VAL A 61 6.86 6.49 2.65
CA VAL A 61 6.94 5.09 2.25
C VAL A 61 5.56 4.51 1.97
N GLN A 62 4.56 4.85 2.78
CA GLN A 62 3.18 4.44 2.57
C GLN A 62 2.67 4.92 1.20
N LYS A 63 2.95 6.17 0.81
CA LYS A 63 2.59 6.68 -0.52
C LYS A 63 3.30 5.91 -1.62
N LEU A 64 4.58 5.56 -1.44
CA LEU A 64 5.34 4.76 -2.41
C LEU A 64 4.86 3.31 -2.51
N LEU A 65 4.46 2.70 -1.39
CA LEU A 65 3.94 1.33 -1.34
C LEU A 65 2.53 1.23 -1.93
N ILE A 66 1.70 2.27 -1.75
CA ILE A 66 0.35 2.34 -2.31
C ILE A 66 0.38 2.78 -3.78
N ALA A 67 1.35 3.60 -4.18
CA ALA A 67 1.46 4.07 -5.55
C ALA A 67 1.66 2.89 -6.52
N PHE A 68 0.91 2.90 -7.62
CA PHE A 68 1.13 1.98 -8.71
C PHE A 68 2.49 2.27 -9.35
N PRO A 69 3.51 1.40 -9.19
CA PRO A 69 4.89 1.80 -9.43
C PRO A 69 5.23 1.96 -10.92
N SER A 70 4.33 1.59 -11.84
CA SER A 70 4.63 1.67 -13.26
C SER A 70 3.40 1.88 -14.14
N THR A 71 3.62 2.58 -15.26
CA THR A 71 2.69 2.66 -16.38
C THR A 71 2.28 1.28 -16.89
N TYR A 72 3.14 0.27 -16.74
CA TYR A 72 2.81 -1.12 -17.05
C TYR A 72 1.64 -1.64 -16.20
N PHE A 73 1.64 -1.41 -14.89
CA PHE A 73 0.52 -1.83 -14.05
C PHE A 73 -0.77 -1.09 -14.41
N VAL A 74 -0.70 0.21 -14.70
CA VAL A 74 -1.86 0.97 -15.18
C VAL A 74 -2.39 0.37 -16.49
N LYS A 75 -1.54 0.20 -17.51
CA LYS A 75 -1.92 -0.42 -18.79
C LYS A 75 -2.51 -1.82 -18.61
N LYS A 76 -1.88 -2.65 -17.76
CA LYS A 76 -2.35 -4.00 -17.47
C LYS A 76 -3.69 -3.99 -16.72
N SER A 77 -3.90 -3.04 -15.79
CA SER A 77 -5.14 -2.89 -15.05
C SER A 77 -6.30 -2.47 -15.96
N PHE A 78 -6.07 -1.52 -16.85
CA PHE A 78 -7.04 -1.13 -17.86
C PHE A 78 -7.35 -2.29 -18.80
N SER A 79 -6.34 -3.01 -19.30
CA SER A 79 -6.55 -4.21 -20.12
C SER A 79 -7.39 -5.27 -19.38
N ALA A 80 -7.12 -5.51 -18.10
CA ALA A 80 -7.88 -6.44 -17.27
C ALA A 80 -9.35 -6.00 -17.11
N VAL A 81 -9.58 -4.73 -16.81
CA VAL A 81 -10.93 -4.14 -16.67
C VAL A 81 -11.68 -4.23 -18.00
N THR A 82 -11.05 -3.85 -19.12
CA THR A 82 -11.68 -3.94 -20.44
C THR A 82 -12.00 -5.38 -20.79
N ASN A 83 -11.11 -6.34 -20.56
CA ASN A 83 -11.38 -7.76 -20.78
C ASN A 83 -12.54 -8.28 -19.91
N LEU A 84 -12.60 -7.88 -18.64
CA LEU A 84 -13.68 -8.22 -17.72
C LEU A 84 -15.03 -7.67 -18.20
N LEU A 85 -15.05 -6.42 -18.68
CA LEU A 85 -16.27 -5.74 -19.14
C LEU A 85 -16.74 -6.21 -20.51
N THR A 86 -15.81 -6.57 -21.41
CA THR A 86 -16.13 -6.90 -22.81
C THR A 86 -16.38 -8.38 -23.06
N LYS A 87 -15.76 -9.32 -22.32
CA LYS A 87 -15.70 -10.73 -22.74
C LYS A 87 -16.61 -11.74 -22.03
N LYS A 88 -17.40 -11.41 -20.99
CA LYS A 88 -18.21 -12.42 -20.26
C LYS A 88 -19.51 -11.91 -19.61
N ARG A 89 -20.39 -11.24 -20.35
CA ARG A 89 -21.77 -10.98 -19.87
C ARG A 89 -22.72 -12.19 -19.95
N SER A 90 -22.31 -13.33 -20.53
CA SER A 90 -23.23 -14.45 -20.78
C SER A 90 -23.13 -15.63 -19.81
N ARG A 91 -22.14 -15.74 -18.92
CA ARG A 91 -22.07 -16.85 -17.92
C ARG A 91 -21.42 -16.39 -16.61
N LEU A 92 -22.14 -16.54 -15.49
CA LEU A 92 -21.66 -16.39 -14.12
C LEU A 92 -20.56 -17.43 -13.83
N ASN A 93 -19.30 -17.10 -14.12
CA ASN A 93 -18.17 -17.98 -13.84
C ASN A 93 -17.26 -17.30 -12.81
N ILE A 94 -17.65 -17.39 -11.54
CA ILE A 94 -17.03 -16.73 -10.38
C ILE A 94 -15.56 -17.15 -10.21
N THR A 95 -15.21 -18.38 -10.62
CA THR A 95 -13.86 -18.94 -10.51
C THR A 95 -12.86 -18.31 -11.49
N GLU A 96 -13.33 -17.91 -12.68
CA GLU A 96 -12.51 -17.23 -13.69
C GLU A 96 -12.61 -15.70 -13.60
N ARG A 97 -13.68 -15.19 -12.99
CA ARG A 97 -13.90 -13.76 -12.73
C ARG A 97 -13.02 -13.30 -11.57
N ARG A 98 -11.72 -13.23 -11.81
CA ARG A 98 -10.78 -12.61 -10.88
C ARG A 98 -11.04 -11.11 -10.85
N ASP A 99 -11.18 -10.56 -9.65
CA ASP A 99 -11.12 -9.12 -9.44
C ASP A 99 -9.82 -8.58 -10.07
N VAL A 100 -9.82 -7.31 -10.49
CA VAL A 100 -8.64 -6.66 -11.07
C VAL A 100 -7.42 -6.86 -10.16
N ARG A 101 -7.62 -6.83 -8.83
CA ARG A 101 -6.58 -7.12 -7.83
C ARG A 101 -6.02 -8.54 -7.95
N LEU A 102 -6.87 -9.55 -8.11
CA LEU A 102 -6.50 -10.96 -8.31
C LEU A 102 -5.91 -11.23 -9.70
N PHE A 103 -6.20 -10.39 -10.70
CA PHE A 103 -5.64 -10.47 -12.05
C PHE A 103 -4.24 -9.82 -12.13
N LEU A 104 -4.04 -8.72 -11.42
CA LEU A 104 -2.78 -7.98 -11.43
C LEU A 104 -1.72 -8.57 -10.51
N THR A 105 -2.11 -9.39 -9.54
CA THR A 105 -1.21 -9.96 -8.54
C THR A 105 -1.16 -11.49 -8.64
N LYS A 106 -0.08 -12.10 -8.11
CA LYS A 106 0.00 -13.56 -7.93
C LYS A 106 -0.76 -14.04 -6.68
N LEU A 107 -1.62 -13.19 -6.09
CA LEU A 107 -2.37 -13.52 -4.89
C LEU A 107 -3.37 -14.62 -5.22
N LYS A 108 -3.36 -15.66 -4.39
CA LYS A 108 -4.39 -16.70 -4.42
C LYS A 108 -5.47 -16.30 -3.41
N PRO A 109 -6.76 -16.31 -3.78
CA PRO A 109 -7.82 -16.06 -2.83
C PRO A 109 -7.81 -17.19 -1.78
N ASN A 110 -7.95 -16.82 -0.50
CA ASN A 110 -8.07 -17.78 0.59
C ASN A 110 -9.52 -18.27 0.66
N ILE A 111 -9.83 -19.27 -0.16
CA ILE A 111 -11.18 -19.82 -0.32
C ILE A 111 -11.65 -20.49 0.98
N ASP A 112 -10.76 -21.15 1.71
CA ASP A 112 -11.09 -21.84 2.95
C ASP A 112 -11.59 -20.86 4.02
N ASN A 113 -10.90 -19.73 4.16
CA ASN A 113 -11.36 -18.65 5.03
C ASN A 113 -12.70 -18.08 4.52
N LEU A 114 -12.88 -17.88 3.22
CA LEU A 114 -14.14 -17.37 2.66
C LEU A 114 -15.32 -18.30 2.98
N LEU A 115 -15.11 -19.62 2.89
CA LEU A 115 -16.12 -20.62 3.23
C LEU A 115 -16.45 -20.64 4.72
N SER A 116 -15.46 -20.44 5.60
CA SER A 116 -15.69 -20.40 7.05
C SER A 116 -16.56 -19.22 7.51
N ILE A 117 -16.56 -18.11 6.78
CA ILE A 117 -17.34 -16.90 7.10
C ILE A 117 -18.69 -16.88 6.35
N HIS A 118 -18.91 -17.82 5.44
CA HIS A 118 -20.09 -17.83 4.59
C HIS A 118 -21.34 -18.24 5.38
N GLN A 119 -22.19 -17.28 5.71
CA GLN A 119 -23.53 -17.56 6.22
C GLN A 119 -24.47 -17.97 5.09
N VAL A 120 -24.98 -19.20 5.17
CA VAL A 120 -26.00 -19.71 4.26
C VAL A 120 -27.31 -18.99 4.56
N HIS A 121 -27.73 -18.08 3.68
CA HIS A 121 -29.09 -17.54 3.76
C HIS A 121 -30.07 -18.60 3.27
N PRO A 122 -31.13 -18.90 4.04
CA PRO A 122 -32.22 -19.73 3.54
C PRO A 122 -32.93 -18.97 2.41
N SER A 123 -33.00 -19.58 1.23
CA SER A 123 -33.88 -19.10 0.16
C SER A 123 -35.33 -19.44 0.51
N HIS A 124 -36.23 -18.46 0.38
CA HIS A 124 -37.68 -18.62 0.48
C HIS A 124 -38.29 -19.25 -0.77
#